data_AF-A0A181ZC90-F1
#
_entry.id   AF-A0A181ZC90-F1
#
_cell.length_a   1.000
_cell.length_b   1.000
_cell.length_c   1.000
_cell.angle_alpha   90.00
_cell.angle_beta   90.00
_cell.angle_gamma   90.00
#
_symmetry.space_group_name_H-M   'P 1'
#
loop_
_entity.id
_entity.type
_entity.pdbx_description
1 polymer ?
#
loop_
_entity_poly.entity_id
_entity_poly.type
_entity_poly.pdbx_seq_one_letter_code
_entity_poly.pdbx_strand_id
1 'polypeptide(L)'
;MPQLSGDHSQQYVAMLNAALADGLLSVHTLTSSPNWLGEGLPTVEAHRNVPPLFQAVALVDAGVDDVYVGDPALTDHSWARLGSFVRDDVVLDGVAAPGAHPSAIAALAVPDRNRPDAAEAMTRLEHSRERFAGLPLLEAGGQPRPAGALTVQMA
;
A
#
# COMPACT_ATOMS: atom_id res chain seq x y z
N MET A 1 13.33 -14.31 21.39
CA MET A 1 12.59 -14.77 20.19
C MET A 1 11.95 -16.11 20.47
N PRO A 2 10.62 -16.24 20.37
CA PRO A 2 9.98 -17.54 20.14
C PRO A 2 9.64 -17.67 18.66
N GLN A 3 10.06 -18.78 18.05
CA GLN A 3 9.66 -19.16 16.70
C GLN A 3 8.23 -19.69 16.73
N LEU A 4 7.34 -19.05 15.99
CA LEU A 4 6.01 -19.58 15.69
C LEU A 4 6.12 -20.36 14.37
N SER A 5 6.40 -21.66 14.47
CA SER A 5 6.12 -22.61 13.39
C SER A 5 4.76 -23.23 13.67
N GLY A 6 3.72 -22.64 13.11
CA GLY A 6 2.34 -23.10 13.17
C GLY A 6 1.58 -22.28 12.15
N ASP A 7 0.75 -22.94 11.34
CA ASP A 7 -0.04 -22.32 10.28
C ASP A 7 -0.73 -21.04 10.79
N HIS A 8 -0.12 -19.89 10.48
CA HIS A 8 -0.48 -18.60 11.04
C HIS A 8 -1.94 -18.26 10.72
N SER A 9 -2.48 -18.79 9.62
CA SER A 9 -3.87 -18.60 9.22
C SER A 9 -4.87 -19.10 10.28
N GLN A 10 -4.60 -20.25 10.91
CA GLN A 10 -5.53 -20.91 11.84
C GLN A 10 -5.62 -20.18 13.19
N GLN A 11 -4.50 -19.65 13.69
CA GLN A 11 -4.49 -18.88 14.94
C GLN A 11 -5.21 -17.54 14.79
N TYR A 12 -5.10 -16.88 13.64
CA TYR A 12 -5.80 -15.62 13.37
C TYR A 12 -7.32 -15.80 13.20
N VAL A 13 -7.75 -16.89 12.53
CA VAL A 13 -9.18 -17.22 12.37
C VAL A 13 -9.86 -17.51 13.72
N ALA A 14 -9.16 -18.18 14.64
CA ALA A 14 -9.69 -18.43 15.99
C ALA A 14 -9.87 -17.13 16.81
N MET A 15 -8.93 -16.19 16.67
CA MET A 15 -8.99 -14.87 17.33
C MET A 15 -10.14 -14.02 16.77
N LEU A 16 -10.37 -14.06 15.45
CA LEU A 16 -11.48 -13.39 14.75
C LEU A 16 -12.86 -13.83 15.24
N ASN A 17 -13.06 -15.14 15.43
CA ASN A 17 -14.34 -15.67 15.90
C ASN A 17 -14.66 -15.27 17.35
N ALA A 18 -13.64 -15.12 18.20
CA ALA A 18 -13.83 -14.67 19.57
C ALA A 18 -14.25 -13.19 19.63
N ALA A 19 -13.62 -12.35 18.81
CA ALA A 19 -13.88 -10.91 18.81
C ALA A 19 -15.25 -10.54 18.19
N LEU A 20 -15.74 -11.36 17.24
CA LEU A 20 -17.10 -11.27 16.69
C LEU A 20 -18.21 -11.62 17.71
N ALA A 21 -17.93 -12.50 18.69
CA ALA A 21 -18.92 -12.96 19.67
C ALA A 21 -19.27 -11.91 20.72
N ASP A 22 -18.39 -10.93 20.95
CA ASP A 22 -18.54 -9.92 22.00
C ASP A 22 -19.17 -8.59 21.51
N GLY A 23 -19.61 -8.52 20.24
CA GLY A 23 -20.40 -7.39 19.72
C GLY A 23 -19.68 -6.04 19.63
N LEU A 24 -18.34 -6.03 19.70
CA LEU A 24 -17.51 -4.83 19.75
C LEU A 24 -16.88 -4.41 18.40
N LEU A 25 -17.23 -5.06 17.28
CA LEU A 25 -16.42 -4.99 16.06
C LEU A 25 -17.22 -4.80 14.76
N SER A 26 -16.84 -3.81 13.97
CA SER A 26 -17.29 -3.61 12.59
C SER A 26 -16.29 -4.26 11.63
N VAL A 27 -16.48 -5.55 11.32
CA VAL A 27 -15.59 -6.29 10.41
C VAL A 27 -15.69 -5.73 8.99
N HIS A 28 -14.55 -5.37 8.40
CA HIS A 28 -14.44 -4.89 7.03
C HIS A 28 -13.48 -5.76 6.22
N THR A 29 -14.03 -6.79 5.58
CA THR A 29 -13.27 -7.80 4.84
C THR A 29 -12.50 -7.18 3.67
N LEU A 30 -11.19 -7.36 3.66
CA LEU A 30 -10.33 -7.16 2.50
C LEU A 30 -10.41 -8.40 1.59
N THR A 31 -10.64 -8.20 0.28
CA THR A 31 -10.93 -9.29 -0.69
C THR A 31 -9.83 -9.44 -1.75
N SER A 32 -9.51 -10.67 -2.14
CA SER A 32 -8.81 -10.98 -3.40
C SER A 32 -9.60 -11.91 -4.32
N SER A 33 -10.58 -12.63 -3.78
CA SER A 33 -11.56 -13.49 -4.46
C SER A 33 -11.03 -14.77 -5.15
N PRO A 34 -11.76 -15.92 -5.08
CA PRO A 34 -13.17 -16.00 -4.67
C PRO A 34 -13.60 -17.07 -3.65
N ASN A 35 -14.75 -16.76 -3.03
CA ASN A 35 -15.74 -17.67 -2.44
C ASN A 35 -16.35 -18.63 -3.50
N TRP A 36 -17.35 -19.45 -3.13
CA TRP A 36 -18.07 -20.33 -4.07
C TRP A 36 -18.75 -19.60 -5.26
N LEU A 37 -18.75 -18.25 -5.31
CA LEU A 37 -19.37 -17.41 -6.35
C LEU A 37 -18.44 -16.44 -7.10
N GLY A 38 -17.20 -16.18 -6.68
CA GLY A 38 -16.35 -15.23 -7.41
C GLY A 38 -16.08 -13.88 -6.73
N GLU A 39 -16.78 -13.50 -5.67
CA GLU A 39 -17.13 -12.07 -5.50
C GLU A 39 -16.57 -11.32 -4.28
N GLY A 40 -15.81 -11.98 -3.39
CA GLY A 40 -15.26 -11.36 -2.18
C GLY A 40 -16.35 -10.99 -1.17
N LEU A 41 -15.96 -10.60 0.04
CA LEU A 41 -16.89 -10.28 1.14
C LEU A 41 -16.75 -8.84 1.66
N PRO A 42 -16.59 -7.80 0.83
CA PRO A 42 -16.32 -6.45 1.33
C PRO A 42 -17.52 -5.91 2.10
N THR A 43 -17.28 -5.15 3.18
CA THR A 43 -18.36 -4.52 3.95
C THR A 43 -18.91 -3.27 3.26
N VAL A 44 -18.05 -2.55 2.53
CA VAL A 44 -18.45 -1.42 1.67
C VAL A 44 -18.45 -1.90 0.23
N GLU A 45 -19.59 -1.79 -0.47
CA GLU A 45 -19.73 -2.29 -1.84
C GLU A 45 -18.73 -1.66 -2.82
N ALA A 46 -18.38 -0.39 -2.61
CA ALA A 46 -17.36 0.31 -3.39
C ALA A 46 -15.97 -0.37 -3.35
N HIS A 47 -15.72 -1.25 -2.37
CA HIS A 47 -14.45 -1.96 -2.21
C HIS A 47 -14.35 -3.27 -3.00
N ARG A 48 -15.43 -3.78 -3.62
CA ARG A 48 -15.49 -5.12 -4.24
C ARG A 48 -14.39 -5.43 -5.26
N ASN A 49 -13.87 -4.40 -5.94
CA ASN A 49 -12.80 -4.52 -6.94
C ASN A 49 -11.61 -3.58 -6.65
N VAL A 50 -11.52 -3.07 -5.42
CA VAL A 50 -10.46 -2.16 -5.00
C VAL A 50 -9.33 -2.99 -4.37
N PRO A 51 -8.04 -2.71 -4.62
CA PRO A 51 -7.00 -3.52 -4.02
C PRO A 51 -7.01 -3.40 -2.48
N PRO A 52 -6.75 -4.48 -1.73
CA PRO A 52 -6.86 -4.54 -0.26
C PRO A 52 -6.26 -3.36 0.50
N LEU A 53 -5.06 -2.91 0.10
CA LEU A 53 -4.40 -1.77 0.74
C LEU A 53 -5.24 -0.49 0.65
N PHE A 54 -5.85 -0.21 -0.50
CA PHE A 54 -6.67 1.00 -0.68
C PHE A 54 -7.94 0.95 0.15
N GLN A 55 -8.54 -0.24 0.30
CA GLN A 55 -9.69 -0.42 1.18
C GLN A 55 -9.28 -0.15 2.64
N ALA A 56 -8.14 -0.68 3.10
CA ALA A 56 -7.63 -0.47 4.45
C ALA A 56 -7.34 1.01 4.73
N VAL A 57 -6.65 1.69 3.81
CA VAL A 57 -6.38 3.13 3.91
C VAL A 57 -7.68 3.92 3.99
N ALA A 58 -8.66 3.65 3.12
CA ALA A 58 -9.92 4.37 3.12
C ALA A 58 -10.72 4.22 4.43
N LEU A 59 -10.65 3.03 5.05
CA LEU A 59 -11.31 2.77 6.35
C LEU A 59 -10.60 3.51 7.50
N VAL A 60 -9.27 3.44 7.54
CA VAL A 60 -8.48 4.18 8.54
C VAL A 60 -8.70 5.69 8.41
N ASP A 61 -8.72 6.21 7.19
CA ASP A 61 -8.96 7.64 6.92
C ASP A 61 -10.39 8.07 7.30
N ALA A 62 -11.35 7.14 7.24
CA ALA A 62 -12.71 7.34 7.75
C ALA A 62 -12.83 7.24 9.29
N GLY A 63 -11.72 6.97 9.99
CA GLY A 63 -11.67 6.84 11.45
C GLY A 63 -12.04 5.46 11.99
N VAL A 64 -11.94 4.41 11.17
CA VAL A 64 -12.10 3.03 11.63
C VAL A 64 -10.85 2.60 12.37
N ASP A 65 -11.01 2.16 13.63
CA ASP A 65 -9.91 1.76 14.50
C ASP A 65 -9.26 0.43 14.08
N ASP A 66 -10.09 -0.57 13.73
CA ASP A 66 -9.63 -1.92 13.41
C ASP A 66 -10.12 -2.40 12.04
N VAL A 67 -9.19 -2.86 11.20
CA VAL A 67 -9.48 -3.42 9.86
C VAL A 67 -9.00 -4.87 9.80
N TYR A 68 -9.88 -5.79 9.39
CA TYR A 68 -9.58 -7.22 9.33
C TYR A 68 -9.68 -7.76 7.89
N VAL A 69 -8.66 -8.51 7.48
CA VAL A 69 -8.73 -9.29 6.24
C VAL A 69 -9.62 -10.51 6.47
N GLY A 70 -10.76 -10.59 5.77
CA GLY A 70 -11.66 -11.74 5.85
C GLY A 70 -11.44 -12.79 4.75
N ASP A 71 -10.59 -12.51 3.75
CA ASP A 71 -10.17 -13.47 2.73
C ASP A 71 -8.75 -14.00 3.03
N PRO A 72 -8.58 -15.26 3.44
CA PRO A 72 -7.25 -15.81 3.71
C PRO A 72 -6.42 -16.01 2.43
N ALA A 73 -7.03 -15.90 1.24
CA ALA A 73 -6.37 -16.13 -0.05
C ALA A 73 -5.64 -14.89 -0.61
N LEU A 74 -5.42 -13.84 0.19
CA LEU A 74 -4.56 -12.72 -0.21
C LEU A 74 -3.19 -13.24 -0.63
N THR A 75 -2.69 -12.70 -1.75
CA THR A 75 -1.34 -13.00 -2.22
C THR A 75 -0.29 -12.50 -1.23
N ASP A 76 0.88 -13.14 -1.18
CA ASP A 76 2.02 -12.69 -0.36
C ASP A 76 2.37 -11.22 -0.60
N HIS A 77 2.24 -10.77 -1.86
CA HIS A 77 2.43 -9.38 -2.24
C HIS A 77 1.42 -8.44 -1.56
N SER A 78 0.14 -8.83 -1.50
CA SER A 78 -0.91 -8.05 -0.84
C SER A 78 -0.69 -7.99 0.68
N TRP A 79 -0.30 -9.12 1.28
CA TRP A 79 0.08 -9.20 2.70
C TRP A 79 1.26 -8.31 3.03
N ALA A 80 2.31 -8.32 2.21
CA ALA A 80 3.49 -7.48 2.41
C ALA A 80 3.15 -5.98 2.39
N ARG A 81 2.25 -5.57 1.49
CA ARG A 81 1.80 -4.17 1.37
C ARG A 81 0.95 -3.74 2.57
N LEU A 82 -0.01 -4.56 3.00
CA LEU A 82 -0.78 -4.31 4.22
C LEU A 82 0.12 -4.24 5.46
N GLY A 83 1.07 -5.17 5.58
CA GLY A 83 2.02 -5.19 6.69
C GLY A 83 2.93 -3.96 6.71
N SER A 84 3.30 -3.42 5.55
CA SER A 84 4.07 -2.16 5.47
C SER A 84 3.24 -0.99 5.98
N PHE A 85 1.99 -0.89 5.53
CA PHE A 85 1.08 0.19 5.93
C PHE A 85 0.86 0.24 7.45
N VAL A 86 0.71 -0.92 8.09
CA VAL A 86 0.58 -1.01 9.57
C VAL A 86 1.85 -0.54 10.31
N ARG A 87 3.01 -0.53 9.65
CA ARG A 87 4.27 -0.01 10.21
C ARG A 87 4.49 1.48 9.89
N ASP A 88 3.45 2.19 9.44
CA ASP A 88 3.49 3.57 8.97
C ASP A 88 4.36 3.79 7.70
N ASP A 89 4.60 2.72 6.93
CA ASP A 89 5.33 2.77 5.67
C ASP A 89 4.42 2.41 4.49
N VAL A 90 4.46 3.18 3.40
CA VAL A 90 3.75 2.82 2.16
C VAL A 90 4.76 2.45 1.09
N VAL A 91 4.71 1.20 0.64
CA VAL A 91 5.51 0.72 -0.49
C VAL A 91 4.70 0.88 -1.78
N LEU A 92 5.29 1.61 -2.72
CA LEU A 92 4.74 1.83 -4.06
C LEU A 92 5.56 1.03 -5.07
N ASP A 93 4.88 0.14 -5.80
CA ASP A 93 5.48 -0.55 -6.94
C ASP A 93 5.41 0.35 -8.17
N GLY A 94 6.45 0.27 -9.00
CA GLY A 94 6.54 1.06 -10.22
C GLY A 94 7.35 0.35 -11.28
N VAL A 95 7.03 0.67 -12.53
CA VAL A 95 7.83 0.24 -13.69
C VAL A 95 8.74 1.39 -14.07
N ALA A 96 10.04 1.11 -14.16
CA ALA A 96 11.01 2.10 -14.62
C ALA A 96 10.69 2.51 -16.06
N ALA A 97 10.64 3.82 -16.31
CA ALA A 97 10.48 4.33 -17.66
C ALA A 97 11.64 3.87 -18.55
N PRO A 98 11.43 3.66 -19.86
CA PRO A 98 12.52 3.35 -20.79
C PRO A 98 13.64 4.39 -20.69
N GLY A 99 14.88 3.92 -20.52
CA GLY A 99 16.05 4.80 -20.38
C GLY A 99 16.27 5.37 -18.97
N ALA A 100 15.46 5.00 -17.97
CA ALA A 100 15.73 5.37 -16.59
C ALA A 100 17.09 4.84 -16.11
N HIS A 101 17.91 5.74 -15.57
CA HIS A 101 19.25 5.38 -15.09
C HIS A 101 19.18 4.50 -13.83
N PRO A 102 19.95 3.40 -13.72
CA PRO A 102 19.92 2.51 -12.55
C PRO A 102 20.15 3.22 -11.21
N SER A 103 21.02 4.22 -11.16
CA SER A 103 21.24 5.02 -9.94
C SER A 103 20.00 5.81 -9.51
N ALA A 104 19.16 6.26 -10.44
CA ALA A 104 17.92 6.94 -10.13
C ALA A 104 16.90 5.97 -9.51
N ILE A 105 16.84 4.75 -10.06
CA ILE A 105 16.00 3.67 -9.52
C ILE A 105 16.49 3.27 -8.11
N ALA A 106 17.80 3.14 -7.93
CA ALA A 106 18.40 2.85 -6.63
C ALA A 106 18.11 3.96 -5.60
N ALA A 107 18.13 5.23 -6.01
CA ALA A 107 17.78 6.35 -5.15
C ALA A 107 16.30 6.32 -4.71
N LEU A 108 15.39 5.79 -5.52
CA LEU A 108 13.98 5.59 -5.14
C LEU A 108 13.79 4.49 -4.10
N ALA A 109 14.73 3.55 -3.94
CA ALA A 109 14.63 2.47 -2.96
C ALA A 109 14.85 2.95 -1.51
N VAL A 110 15.33 4.19 -1.31
CA VAL A 110 15.46 4.80 0.01
C VAL A 110 14.10 5.39 0.41
N PRO A 111 13.54 5.07 1.59
CA PRO A 111 12.30 5.68 2.06
C PRO A 111 12.36 7.21 2.10
N ASP A 112 11.24 7.88 1.83
CA ASP A 112 11.11 9.33 1.92
C ASP A 112 9.70 9.70 2.40
N ARG A 113 9.49 10.96 2.75
CA ARG A 113 8.22 11.48 3.26
C ARG A 113 7.66 12.51 2.30
N ASN A 114 6.32 12.53 2.21
CA ASN A 114 5.66 13.66 1.58
C ASN A 114 5.91 14.91 2.41
N ARG A 115 6.20 16.01 1.73
CA ARG A 115 6.32 17.32 2.37
C ARG A 115 5.00 17.69 3.07
N PRO A 116 5.07 18.36 4.22
CA PRO A 116 3.88 18.75 4.97
C PRO A 116 3.09 19.87 4.29
N ASP A 117 3.72 20.67 3.43
CA ASP A 117 3.02 21.65 2.59
C ASP A 117 2.35 20.94 1.40
N ALA A 118 1.11 20.53 1.62
CA ALA A 118 0.30 19.84 0.63
C ALA A 118 0.22 20.62 -0.68
N ALA A 119 0.59 19.95 -1.78
CA ALA A 119 0.30 20.42 -3.13
C ALA A 119 -0.89 19.63 -3.66
N GLU A 120 -1.92 20.32 -4.13
CA GLU A 120 -3.17 19.71 -4.60
C GLU A 120 -2.95 18.70 -5.75
N ALA A 121 -1.97 18.97 -6.61
CA ALA A 121 -1.76 18.21 -7.84
C ALA A 121 -0.66 17.13 -7.76
N MET A 122 0.14 17.07 -6.68
CA MET A 122 1.25 16.10 -6.58
C MET A 122 1.77 15.89 -5.16
N THR A 123 2.22 14.66 -4.89
CA THR A 123 3.05 14.34 -3.72
C THR A 123 4.48 14.82 -3.97
N ARG A 124 5.09 15.53 -3.01
CA ARG A 124 6.44 16.06 -3.12
C ARG A 124 7.32 15.42 -2.05
N LEU A 125 8.35 14.71 -2.46
CA LEU A 125 9.28 14.06 -1.53
C LEU A 125 10.25 15.08 -0.91
N GLU A 126 10.33 15.09 0.42
CA GLU A 126 11.08 16.08 1.20
C GLU A 126 12.58 16.07 0.88
N HIS A 127 13.18 14.88 0.83
CA HIS A 127 14.63 14.73 0.69
C HIS A 127 15.08 14.45 -0.75
N SER A 128 14.13 14.43 -1.70
CA SER A 128 14.43 14.07 -3.09
C SER A 128 15.49 14.95 -3.74
N ARG A 129 15.49 16.27 -3.52
CA ARG A 129 16.45 17.17 -4.20
C ARG A 129 17.90 16.82 -3.92
N GLU A 130 18.23 16.59 -2.66
CA GLU A 130 19.59 16.20 -2.26
C GLU A 130 19.92 14.79 -2.72
N ARG A 131 18.95 13.88 -2.65
CA ARG A 131 19.14 12.48 -3.04
C ARG A 131 19.41 12.28 -4.52
N PHE A 132 18.75 13.07 -5.36
CA PHE A 132 18.89 12.99 -6.82
C PHE A 132 19.96 13.95 -7.36
N ALA A 133 20.55 14.79 -6.50
CA ALA A 133 21.59 15.74 -6.91
C ALA A 133 22.83 15.00 -7.46
N GLY A 134 23.31 15.45 -8.62
CA GLY A 134 24.51 14.89 -9.26
C GLY A 134 24.33 13.49 -9.85
N LEU A 135 23.13 12.91 -9.81
CA LEU A 135 22.85 11.67 -10.54
C LEU A 135 22.79 11.96 -12.05
N PRO A 136 23.23 11.02 -12.91
CA PRO A 136 23.16 11.16 -14.36
C PRO A 136 21.73 10.94 -14.86
N LEU A 137 20.84 11.88 -14.51
CA LEU A 137 19.46 11.89 -14.95
C LEU A 137 19.38 12.47 -16.37
N LEU A 138 18.67 11.79 -17.25
CA LEU A 138 18.41 12.29 -18.59
C LEU A 138 17.41 13.44 -18.50
N GLU A 139 17.75 14.58 -19.11
CA GLU A 139 16.81 15.68 -19.27
C GLU A 139 15.76 15.30 -20.31
N ALA A 140 14.60 14.88 -19.83
CA ALA A 140 13.43 14.60 -20.64
C ALA A 140 12.27 15.52 -20.20
N GLY A 141 12.18 16.68 -20.84
CA GLY A 141 11.09 17.64 -20.62
C GLY A 141 9.85 17.33 -21.47
N GLY A 142 8.69 17.85 -21.05
CA GLY A 142 7.48 17.93 -21.88
C GLY A 142 6.69 16.63 -22.09
N GLN A 143 7.12 15.51 -21.51
CA GLN A 143 6.36 14.26 -21.56
C GLN A 143 5.09 14.35 -20.70
N PRO A 144 3.99 13.68 -21.10
CA PRO A 144 2.79 13.58 -20.27
C PRO A 144 3.11 13.03 -18.87
N ARG A 145 2.45 13.59 -17.86
CA ARG A 145 2.57 13.18 -16.45
C ARG A 145 1.24 12.60 -15.98
N PRO A 146 0.89 11.36 -16.37
CA PRO A 146 -0.32 10.74 -15.89
C PRO A 146 -0.27 10.56 -14.36
N ALA A 147 -1.44 10.39 -13.73
CA ALA A 147 -1.50 10.07 -12.31
C ALA A 147 -0.65 8.83 -11.99
N GLY A 148 0.13 8.90 -10.92
CA GLY A 148 1.09 7.85 -10.54
C GLY A 148 2.47 7.96 -11.21
N ALA A 149 2.69 8.91 -12.13
CA ALA A 149 4.03 9.15 -12.69
C ALA A 149 4.97 9.75 -11.64
N LEU A 150 6.16 9.16 -11.50
CA LEU A 150 7.26 9.71 -10.71
C LEU A 150 8.10 10.65 -11.58
N THR A 151 8.20 11.91 -11.17
CA THR A 151 8.96 12.93 -11.90
C THR A 151 10.02 13.58 -11.02
N VAL A 152 11.22 13.79 -11.56
CA VAL A 152 12.30 14.50 -10.89
C VAL A 152 12.56 15.81 -11.64
N GLN A 153 12.65 16.91 -10.89
CA GLN A 153 13.04 18.20 -11.43
C GLN A 153 14.55 18.39 -11.21
N MET A 154 15.29 18.65 -12.29
CA MET A 154 16.69 19.05 -12.22
C MET A 154 16.83 20.49 -11.69
N ALA A 155 17.89 20.74 -10.93
CA ALA A 155 18.21 22.05 -10.37
C ALA A 155 18.94 22.94 -11.39
#